data_AF-A0AA39UUA3-F1
#
_entry.id   AF-A0AA39UUA3-F1
#
_cell.length_a   1.000
_cell.length_b   1.000
_cell.length_c   1.000
_cell.angle_alpha   90.00
_cell.angle_beta   90.00
_cell.angle_gamma   90.00
#
_symmetry.space_group_name_H-M   'P 1'
#
loop_
_entity.id
_entity.type
_entity.pdbx_description
1 polymer ?
#
loop_
_entity_poly.entity_id
_entity_poly.type
_entity_poly.pdbx_seq_one_letter_code
_entity_poly.pdbx_strand_id
1 'polypeptide(L)'
;MCDILGFGLRHGVGIIYDVFLEMRCLDVFGCHSFRPSLVCVINGYVTGLAASHASIDSKRHLDHLHEPDHLFLACCILATKGWYASSEIASTIRVPQARLSGDICGDIRALACLRPSDPSWDSCRRKLRDLLQDEGEEFFVKQQKWTLHGFEVLEPEAIDEAKSNIRLALDELDGFFSGSMNTNAPSSMYPREGSMGWRFLGRIYQYLRYPRRREKVEVQV
;
A
#
# COMPACT_ATOMS: atom_id res chain seq x y z
N MET A 1 -14.23 -3.55 1.97
CA MET A 1 -13.96 -3.17 0.57
C MET A 1 -12.49 -3.34 0.25
N CYS A 2 -11.57 -2.68 0.99
CA CYS A 2 -10.12 -2.84 0.82
C CYS A 2 -9.63 -4.30 0.94
N ASP A 3 -10.16 -5.11 1.85
CA ASP A 3 -9.72 -6.52 1.98
C ASP A 3 -10.08 -7.36 0.75
N ILE A 4 -11.25 -7.10 0.15
CA ILE A 4 -11.69 -7.77 -1.09
C ILE A 4 -10.82 -7.32 -2.26
N LEU A 5 -10.55 -6.01 -2.34
CA LEU A 5 -9.68 -5.43 -3.35
C LEU A 5 -8.27 -6.03 -3.26
N GLY A 6 -7.65 -6.02 -2.07
CA GLY A 6 -6.33 -6.60 -1.84
C GLY A 6 -6.27 -8.09 -2.13
N PHE A 7 -7.30 -8.86 -1.76
CA PHE A 7 -7.38 -10.29 -2.10
C PHE A 7 -7.44 -10.53 -3.62
N GLY A 8 -8.27 -9.76 -4.34
CA GLY A 8 -8.39 -9.85 -5.79
C GLY A 8 -7.10 -9.48 -6.52
N LEU A 9 -6.43 -8.41 -6.08
CA LEU A 9 -5.14 -7.98 -6.62
C LEU A 9 -4.06 -9.06 -6.40
N ARG A 10 -4.00 -9.65 -5.19
CA ARG A 10 -3.04 -10.72 -4.86
C ARG A 10 -3.16 -11.93 -5.79
N HIS A 11 -4.37 -12.28 -6.20
CA HIS A 11 -4.64 -13.44 -7.06
C HIS A 11 -4.67 -13.10 -8.55
N GLY A 12 -4.20 -11.90 -8.94
CA GLY A 12 -4.07 -11.54 -10.34
C GLY A 12 -5.41 -11.40 -11.08
N VAL A 13 -6.49 -11.04 -10.38
CA VAL A 13 -7.82 -10.93 -10.99
C VAL A 13 -7.88 -9.66 -11.85
N GLY A 14 -7.77 -9.79 -13.18
CA GLY A 14 -7.63 -8.67 -14.12
C GLY A 14 -8.64 -7.52 -13.94
N ILE A 15 -9.92 -7.81 -13.77
CA ILE A 15 -10.94 -6.76 -13.57
C ILE A 15 -10.69 -5.91 -12.31
N ILE A 16 -10.04 -6.47 -11.28
CA ILE A 16 -9.72 -5.74 -10.05
C ILE A 16 -8.53 -4.79 -10.29
N TYR A 17 -7.61 -5.18 -11.16
CA TYR A 17 -6.53 -4.32 -11.62
C TYR A 17 -7.09 -3.13 -12.42
N ASP A 18 -7.99 -3.37 -13.37
CA ASP A 18 -8.64 -2.30 -14.14
C ASP A 18 -9.34 -1.30 -13.21
N VAL A 19 -10.14 -1.80 -12.25
CA VAL A 19 -10.80 -0.95 -11.24
C VAL A 19 -9.78 -0.15 -10.42
N PHE A 20 -8.64 -0.75 -10.06
CA PHE A 20 -7.60 -0.06 -9.29
C PHE A 20 -7.03 1.16 -10.03
N LEU A 21 -6.81 1.04 -11.35
CA LEU A 21 -6.36 2.16 -12.19
C LEU A 21 -7.48 3.16 -12.49
N GLU A 22 -8.65 2.69 -12.88
CA GLU A 22 -9.79 3.56 -13.25
C GLU A 22 -10.24 4.43 -12.07
N MET A 23 -10.22 3.87 -10.86
CA MET A 23 -10.56 4.59 -9.64
C MET A 23 -9.41 5.41 -9.09
N ARG A 24 -8.24 5.41 -9.75
CA ARG A 24 -7.04 6.13 -9.31
C ARG A 24 -6.73 5.85 -7.85
N CYS A 25 -6.71 4.57 -7.46
CA CYS A 25 -6.69 4.20 -6.06
C CYS A 25 -5.50 4.79 -5.29
N LEU A 26 -4.30 4.86 -5.89
CA LEU A 26 -3.13 5.47 -5.25
C LEU A 26 -3.33 6.96 -5.00
N ASP A 27 -3.83 7.72 -5.98
CA ASP A 27 -4.17 9.13 -5.76
C ASP A 27 -5.18 9.31 -4.61
N VAL A 28 -6.24 8.48 -4.58
CA VAL A 28 -7.26 8.52 -3.53
C VAL A 28 -6.65 8.20 -2.16
N PHE A 29 -5.77 7.20 -2.08
CA PHE A 29 -5.11 6.84 -0.82
C PHE A 29 -4.21 7.97 -0.29
N GLY A 30 -3.56 8.72 -1.19
CA GLY A 30 -2.74 9.87 -0.81
C GLY A 30 -3.52 11.01 -0.16
N CYS A 31 -4.84 11.07 -0.38
CA CYS A 31 -5.73 12.07 0.23
C CYS A 31 -6.35 11.64 1.57
N HIS A 32 -6.03 10.44 2.06
CA HIS A 32 -6.66 9.87 3.26
C HIS A 32 -5.63 9.37 4.26
N SER A 33 -6.00 9.34 5.54
CA SER A 33 -5.17 8.74 6.58
C SER A 33 -4.97 7.25 6.32
N PHE A 34 -3.76 6.77 6.58
CA PHE A 34 -3.37 5.41 6.22
C PHE A 34 -4.00 4.37 7.15
N ARG A 35 -4.80 3.48 6.55
CA ARG A 35 -5.49 2.43 7.28
C ARG A 35 -4.80 1.09 7.07
N PRO A 36 -4.87 0.15 8.03
CA PRO A 36 -4.23 -1.16 7.88
C PRO A 36 -4.75 -1.94 6.67
N SER A 37 -6.00 -1.71 6.30
CA SER A 37 -6.59 -2.32 5.11
C SER A 37 -5.96 -1.81 3.79
N LEU A 38 -5.33 -0.64 3.77
CA LEU A 38 -4.54 -0.17 2.63
C LEU A 38 -3.26 -0.98 2.47
N VAL A 39 -2.63 -1.41 3.57
CA VAL A 39 -1.48 -2.33 3.53
C VAL A 39 -1.85 -3.60 2.78
N CYS A 40 -3.02 -4.19 3.10
CA CYS A 40 -3.52 -5.38 2.40
C CYS A 40 -3.72 -5.14 0.89
N VAL A 41 -4.18 -3.95 0.52
CA VAL A 41 -4.37 -3.57 -0.89
C VAL A 41 -3.04 -3.44 -1.62
N ILE A 42 -2.10 -2.64 -1.08
CA ILE A 42 -0.80 -2.40 -1.71
C ILE A 42 0.03 -3.68 -1.76
N ASN A 43 0.08 -4.44 -0.67
CA ASN A 43 0.78 -5.73 -0.66
C ASN A 43 0.15 -6.71 -1.66
N GLY A 44 -1.18 -6.76 -1.76
CA GLY A 44 -1.88 -7.56 -2.76
C GLY A 44 -1.52 -7.14 -4.20
N TYR A 45 -1.47 -5.83 -4.45
CA TYR A 45 -1.07 -5.26 -5.73
C TYR A 45 0.36 -5.66 -6.12
N VAL A 46 1.31 -5.47 -5.20
CA VAL A 46 2.72 -5.84 -5.40
C VAL A 46 2.87 -7.34 -5.64
N THR A 47 2.25 -8.16 -4.79
CA THR A 47 2.33 -9.62 -4.90
C THR A 47 1.77 -10.11 -6.23
N GLY A 48 0.61 -9.61 -6.64
CA GLY A 48 -0.01 -10.05 -7.88
C GLY A 48 0.75 -9.57 -9.12
N LEU A 49 1.37 -8.37 -9.09
CA LEU A 49 2.26 -7.92 -10.16
C LEU A 49 3.51 -8.80 -10.27
N ALA A 50 4.08 -9.24 -9.15
CA ALA A 50 5.23 -10.15 -9.15
C ALA A 50 4.87 -11.54 -9.73
N ALA A 51 3.66 -12.03 -9.46
CA ALA A 51 3.21 -13.35 -9.88
C ALA A 51 2.62 -13.41 -11.30
N SER A 52 2.37 -12.27 -11.95
CA SER A 52 1.56 -12.24 -13.18
C SER A 52 2.31 -12.71 -14.42
N HIS A 53 1.70 -13.63 -15.18
CA HIS A 53 2.31 -14.27 -16.35
C HIS A 53 1.59 -14.08 -17.70
N ALA A 54 0.43 -13.41 -17.79
CA ALA A 54 -0.16 -13.07 -19.11
C ALA A 54 -1.41 -12.16 -19.13
N SER A 55 -2.25 -12.15 -18.09
CA SER A 55 -3.61 -11.57 -18.18
C SER A 55 -3.74 -10.12 -17.75
N ILE A 56 -2.71 -9.56 -17.10
CA ILE A 56 -2.68 -8.18 -16.62
C ILE A 56 -1.74 -7.41 -17.54
N ASP A 57 -2.10 -6.18 -17.89
CA ASP A 57 -1.16 -5.23 -18.50
C ASP A 57 -0.13 -4.78 -17.45
N SER A 58 0.73 -5.70 -17.02
CA SER A 58 1.67 -5.50 -15.93
C SER A 58 2.58 -4.31 -16.20
N LYS A 59 2.87 -4.00 -17.47
CA LYS A 59 3.66 -2.82 -17.83
C LYS A 59 2.95 -1.53 -17.41
N ARG A 60 1.70 -1.34 -17.81
CA ARG A 60 0.91 -0.16 -17.44
C ARG A 60 0.77 -0.01 -15.92
N HIS A 61 0.55 -1.12 -15.22
CA HIS A 61 0.43 -1.11 -13.76
C HIS A 61 1.75 -0.80 -13.04
N LEU A 62 2.86 -1.33 -13.56
CA LEU A 62 4.18 -1.03 -13.05
C LEU A 62 4.59 0.43 -13.33
N ASP A 63 4.27 0.95 -14.51
CA ASP A 63 4.48 2.36 -14.86
C ASP A 63 3.70 3.27 -13.90
N HIS A 64 2.42 2.97 -13.66
CA HIS A 64 1.61 3.71 -12.70
C HIS A 64 2.16 3.64 -11.26
N LEU A 65 2.58 2.46 -10.81
CA LEU A 65 3.13 2.27 -9.46
C LEU A 65 4.48 2.98 -9.27
N HIS A 66 5.29 3.11 -10.32
CA HIS A 66 6.62 3.75 -10.29
C HIS A 66 6.58 5.23 -10.67
N GLU A 67 5.39 5.83 -10.82
CA GLU A 67 5.29 7.29 -10.73
C GLU A 67 5.82 7.74 -9.35
N PRO A 68 6.66 8.78 -9.26
CA PRO A 68 7.40 9.09 -8.03
C PRO A 68 6.53 9.29 -6.78
N ASP A 69 5.33 9.86 -6.92
CA ASP A 69 4.40 10.07 -5.81
C ASP A 69 3.69 8.77 -5.39
N HIS A 70 3.33 7.93 -6.37
CA HIS A 70 2.71 6.64 -6.13
C HIS A 70 3.65 5.65 -5.44
N LEU A 71 4.92 5.62 -5.87
CA LEU A 71 5.92 4.77 -5.26
C LEU A 71 6.18 5.18 -3.81
N PHE A 72 6.37 6.47 -3.58
CA PHE A 72 6.53 7.03 -2.24
C PHE A 72 5.34 6.70 -1.34
N LEU A 73 4.11 6.89 -1.84
CA LEU A 73 2.90 6.56 -1.12
C LEU A 73 2.80 5.07 -0.79
N ALA A 74 3.09 4.19 -1.75
CA ALA A 74 3.09 2.75 -1.54
C ALA A 74 4.11 2.35 -0.46
N CYS A 75 5.32 2.90 -0.49
CA CYS A 75 6.31 2.70 0.56
C CYS A 75 5.82 3.18 1.93
N CYS A 76 5.22 4.36 2.01
CA CYS A 76 4.71 4.87 3.29
C CYS A 76 3.56 3.99 3.81
N ILE A 77 2.64 3.55 2.94
CA ILE A 77 1.55 2.64 3.33
C ILE A 77 2.10 1.30 3.81
N LEU A 78 3.11 0.73 3.14
CA LEU A 78 3.68 -0.56 3.55
C LEU A 78 4.49 -0.45 4.85
N ALA A 79 5.20 0.66 5.05
CA ALA A 79 6.00 0.94 6.24
C ALA A 79 5.12 1.27 7.46
N THR A 80 4.07 2.07 7.26
CA THR A 80 3.17 2.45 8.34
C THR A 80 2.20 1.31 8.60
N LYS A 81 2.01 0.92 9.87
CA LYS A 81 1.16 -0.24 10.23
C LYS A 81 -0.33 -0.06 9.92
N GLY A 82 -0.70 1.10 9.36
CA GLY A 82 -2.03 1.66 9.41
C GLY A 82 -2.51 1.84 10.85
N TRP A 83 -3.34 2.85 11.08
CA TRP A 83 -3.58 3.33 12.43
C TRP A 83 -4.85 2.70 13.05
N TYR A 84 -4.69 1.60 13.83
CA TYR A 84 -5.75 1.12 14.74
C TYR A 84 -5.50 1.61 16.16
N ALA A 85 -6.57 1.96 16.86
CA ALA A 85 -6.54 1.99 18.32
C ALA A 85 -6.41 0.57 18.87
N SER A 86 -5.37 0.33 19.68
CA SER A 86 -5.37 -0.76 20.65
C SER A 86 -6.43 -0.44 21.69
N SER A 87 -7.64 -0.99 21.53
CA SER A 87 -8.67 -0.91 22.56
C SER A 87 -8.51 -2.10 23.50
N GLU A 88 -8.35 -1.86 24.80
CA GLU A 88 -8.27 -2.83 25.91
C GLU A 88 -9.50 -3.76 26.06
N ILE A 89 -10.45 -3.72 25.13
CA ILE A 89 -11.64 -4.57 25.20
C ILE A 89 -11.37 -5.86 24.42
N ALA A 90 -11.11 -6.92 25.18
CA ALA A 90 -11.18 -8.30 24.74
C ALA A 90 -12.59 -8.64 24.23
N SER A 91 -12.88 -8.32 22.97
CA SER A 91 -14.04 -8.87 22.28
C SER A 91 -13.73 -9.05 20.80
N THR A 92 -13.35 -10.28 20.44
CA THR A 92 -13.63 -11.01 19.18
C THR A 92 -13.36 -10.36 17.82
N ILE A 93 -12.99 -9.09 17.72
CA ILE A 93 -12.48 -8.44 16.54
C ILE A 93 -10.99 -8.71 16.55
N ARG A 94 -10.50 -9.48 15.58
CA ARG A 94 -9.05 -9.69 15.38
C ARG A 94 -8.38 -8.32 15.32
N VAL A 95 -7.77 -7.90 16.43
CA VAL A 95 -6.80 -6.82 16.44
C VAL A 95 -5.72 -7.26 15.44
N PRO A 96 -5.44 -6.48 14.37
CA PRO A 96 -4.35 -6.82 13.50
C PRO A 96 -3.09 -6.86 14.36
N GLN A 97 -2.50 -8.05 14.43
CA GLN A 97 -1.26 -8.28 15.16
C GLN A 97 -0.24 -7.24 14.70
N ALA A 98 0.51 -6.66 15.65
CA ALA A 98 1.56 -5.71 15.33
C ALA A 98 2.42 -6.27 14.19
N ARG A 99 2.55 -5.53 13.07
CA ARG A 99 3.44 -5.96 11.98
C ARG A 99 4.84 -6.13 12.56
N LEU A 100 5.42 -7.30 12.34
CA LEU A 100 6.80 -7.55 12.72
C LEU A 100 7.71 -6.77 11.77
N SER A 101 8.89 -6.36 12.24
CA SER A 101 9.89 -5.72 11.39
C SER A 101 10.16 -6.53 10.11
N GLY A 102 10.16 -7.86 10.21
CA GLY A 102 10.29 -8.77 9.08
C GLY A 102 9.19 -8.64 8.02
N ASP A 103 7.96 -8.34 8.41
CA ASP A 103 6.85 -8.16 7.46
C ASP A 103 7.03 -6.88 6.64
N ILE A 104 7.49 -5.80 7.30
CA ILE A 104 7.75 -4.51 6.65
C ILE A 104 8.91 -4.67 5.66
N CYS A 105 10.03 -5.22 6.11
CA CYS A 105 11.19 -5.48 5.24
C CYS A 105 10.82 -6.39 4.06
N GLY A 106 10.03 -7.45 4.31
CA GLY A 106 9.56 -8.36 3.27
C GLY A 106 8.73 -7.66 2.19
N ASP A 107 7.78 -6.82 2.60
CA ASP A 107 6.92 -6.07 1.67
C ASP A 107 7.69 -5.03 0.86
N ILE A 108 8.58 -4.28 1.54
CA ILE A 108 9.42 -3.27 0.90
C ILE A 108 10.36 -3.92 -0.11
N ARG A 109 10.98 -5.05 0.25
CA ARG A 109 11.82 -5.83 -0.67
C ARG A 109 11.01 -6.37 -1.85
N ALA A 110 9.80 -6.88 -1.62
CA ALA A 110 8.93 -7.36 -2.69
C ALA A 110 8.58 -6.24 -3.69
N LEU A 111 8.31 -5.03 -3.19
CA LEU A 111 8.08 -3.85 -4.02
C LEU A 111 9.35 -3.47 -4.82
N ALA A 112 10.53 -3.45 -4.18
CA ALA A 112 11.81 -3.17 -4.82
C ALA A 112 12.15 -4.15 -5.94
N CYS A 113 11.82 -5.43 -5.76
CA CYS A 113 12.03 -6.48 -6.77
C CYS A 113 11.20 -6.30 -8.05
N LEU A 114 10.13 -5.50 -8.05
CA LEU A 114 9.30 -5.30 -9.25
C LEU A 114 10.05 -4.54 -10.35
N ARG A 115 10.81 -3.50 -9.99
CA ARG A 115 11.71 -2.76 -10.89
C ARG A 115 12.95 -2.25 -10.14
N PRO A 116 13.97 -3.11 -9.94
CA PRO A 116 15.13 -2.75 -9.14
C PRO A 116 16.03 -1.68 -9.77
N SER A 117 15.87 -1.37 -11.07
CA SER A 117 16.67 -0.37 -11.78
C SER A 117 15.90 0.93 -12.06
N ASP A 118 14.71 1.10 -11.50
CA ASP A 118 13.88 2.29 -11.77
C ASP A 118 14.42 3.52 -11.01
N PRO A 119 14.66 4.67 -11.69
CA PRO A 119 15.19 5.87 -11.05
C PRO A 119 14.23 6.51 -10.04
N SER A 120 12.94 6.16 -10.07
CA SER A 120 11.96 6.63 -9.08
C SER A 120 12.33 6.23 -7.65
N TRP A 121 13.13 5.17 -7.47
CA TRP A 121 13.64 4.75 -6.16
C TRP A 121 14.50 5.80 -5.47
N ASP A 122 15.31 6.57 -6.22
CA ASP A 122 16.11 7.64 -5.63
C ASP A 122 15.24 8.78 -5.10
N SER A 123 14.19 9.13 -5.86
CA SER A 123 13.20 10.11 -5.42
C SER A 123 12.41 9.62 -4.21
N CYS A 124 11.98 8.36 -4.22
CA CYS A 124 11.24 7.75 -3.11
C CYS A 124 12.07 7.74 -1.83
N ARG A 125 13.32 7.26 -1.90
CA ARG A 125 14.23 7.23 -0.74
C ARG A 125 14.54 8.63 -0.20
N ARG A 126 14.69 9.63 -1.07
CA ARG A 126 14.85 11.03 -0.63
C ARG A 126 13.63 11.51 0.17
N LYS A 127 12.43 11.39 -0.40
CA LYS A 127 11.18 11.80 0.27
C LYS A 127 10.96 11.06 1.60
N LEU A 128 11.29 9.78 1.69
CA LEU A 128 11.22 9.02 2.95
C LEU A 128 12.20 9.56 4.01
N ARG A 129 13.39 10.02 3.61
CA ARG A 129 14.32 10.69 4.55
C ARG A 129 13.81 12.05 4.97
N ASP A 130 13.24 12.82 4.05
CA ASP A 130 12.65 14.13 4.32
C ASP A 130 11.51 14.01 5.34
N LEU A 131 10.69 12.96 5.26
CA LEU A 131 9.66 12.65 6.26
C LEU A 131 10.20 12.39 7.68
N LEU A 132 11.46 11.93 7.80
CA LEU A 132 12.07 11.68 9.11
C LEU A 132 12.69 12.93 9.73
N GLN A 133 12.84 13.99 8.94
CA GLN A 133 13.28 15.31 9.39
C GLN A 133 12.07 16.16 9.82
N ASP A 134 12.32 17.38 10.26
CA ASP A 134 11.29 18.30 10.79
C ASP A 134 10.18 18.61 9.76
N GLU A 135 10.45 18.48 8.46
CA GLU A 135 9.46 18.66 7.38
C GLU A 135 8.36 17.59 7.36
N GLY A 136 8.56 16.45 8.05
CA GLY A 136 7.59 15.36 8.10
C GLY A 136 6.46 15.55 9.11
N GLU A 137 6.50 16.56 9.98
CA GLU A 137 5.51 16.73 11.05
C GLU A 137 4.09 16.93 10.50
N GLU A 138 3.92 17.74 9.44
CA GLU A 138 2.60 17.96 8.82
C GLU A 138 2.01 16.66 8.26
N PHE A 139 2.87 15.78 7.71
CA PHE A 139 2.44 14.49 7.19
C PHE A 139 1.84 13.61 8.29
N PHE A 140 2.50 13.50 9.45
CA PHE A 140 2.02 12.68 10.57
C PHE A 140 0.81 13.29 11.28
N VAL A 141 0.73 14.63 11.39
CA VAL A 141 -0.43 15.32 11.98
C VAL A 141 -1.70 15.11 11.16
N LYS A 142 -1.59 14.98 9.83
CA LYS A 142 -2.72 14.65 8.95
C LYS A 142 -3.17 13.19 9.06
N GLN A 143 -2.37 12.32 9.69
CA GLN A 143 -2.77 10.94 9.92
C GLN A 143 -3.72 10.85 11.12
N GLN A 144 -4.69 9.96 10.99
CA GLN A 144 -5.71 9.71 12.01
C GLN A 144 -5.82 8.21 12.25
N LYS A 145 -5.95 7.84 13.53
CA LYS A 145 -6.30 6.49 13.96
C LYS A 145 -7.81 6.34 14.00
N TRP A 146 -8.30 5.17 13.60
CA TRP A 146 -9.70 4.82 13.75
C TRP A 146 -9.94 4.17 15.12
N THR A 147 -10.89 4.71 15.88
CA THR A 147 -11.30 4.23 17.20
C THR A 147 -12.80 3.96 17.22
N LEU A 148 -13.31 3.39 18.32
CA LEU A 148 -14.75 3.22 18.53
C LEU A 148 -15.50 4.56 18.58
N HIS A 149 -14.79 5.66 18.85
CA HIS A 149 -15.34 7.00 18.97
C HIS A 149 -15.17 7.84 17.69
N GLY A 150 -14.56 7.26 16.64
CA GLY A 150 -14.36 7.90 15.34
C GLY A 150 -12.89 8.05 14.96
N PHE A 151 -12.57 9.15 14.27
CA PHE A 151 -11.19 9.47 13.91
C PHE A 151 -10.53 10.31 14.99
N GLU A 152 -9.39 9.84 15.48
CA GLU A 152 -8.57 10.56 16.45
C GLU A 152 -7.20 10.86 15.85
N VAL A 153 -6.59 11.96 16.29
CA VAL A 153 -5.20 12.30 15.93
C VAL A 153 -4.26 11.22 16.51
N LEU A 154 -3.12 11.03 15.85
CA LEU A 154 -2.09 10.13 16.37
C LEU A 154 -1.46 10.70 17.64
N GLU A 155 -1.29 9.83 18.64
CA GLU A 155 -0.47 10.15 19.80
C GLU A 155 1.02 10.20 19.41
N PRO A 156 1.86 10.95 20.14
CA PRO A 156 3.30 11.02 19.89
C PRO A 156 3.97 9.64 19.76
N GLU A 157 3.57 8.66 20.58
CA GLU A 157 4.14 7.31 20.55
C GLU A 157 3.84 6.58 19.23
N ALA A 158 2.65 6.79 18.65
CA ALA A 158 2.28 6.21 17.37
C ALA A 158 3.06 6.87 16.22
N ILE A 159 3.29 8.18 16.31
CA ILE A 159 4.13 8.92 15.36
C ILE A 159 5.57 8.38 15.41
N ASP A 160 6.13 8.20 16.60
CA ASP A 160 7.48 7.66 16.80
C ASP A 160 7.60 6.22 16.28
N GLU A 161 6.58 5.40 16.50
CA GLU A 161 6.53 4.04 15.94
C GLU A 161 6.54 4.07 14.40
N ALA A 162 5.77 4.94 13.76
CA ALA A 162 5.80 5.05 12.31
C ALA A 162 7.11 5.60 11.77
N LYS A 163 7.71 6.60 12.44
CA LYS A 163 9.06 7.06 12.10
C LYS A 163 10.07 5.91 12.21
N SER A 164 9.97 5.08 13.24
CA SER A 164 10.79 3.86 13.39
C SER A 164 10.59 2.88 12.24
N ASN A 165 9.34 2.61 11.84
CA ASN A 165 9.04 1.73 10.72
C ASN A 165 9.52 2.27 9.36
N ILE A 166 9.44 3.59 9.15
CA ILE A 166 9.97 4.25 7.95
C ILE A 166 11.50 4.14 7.90
N ARG A 167 12.19 4.26 9.06
CA ARG A 167 13.63 3.99 9.14
C ARG A 167 13.95 2.55 8.74
N LEU A 168 13.20 1.57 9.26
CA LEU A 168 13.38 0.17 8.87
C LEU A 168 13.18 -0.06 7.37
N ALA A 169 12.17 0.56 6.76
CA ALA A 169 11.94 0.49 5.33
C ALA A 169 13.07 1.14 4.52
N LEU A 170 13.60 2.28 4.97
CA LEU A 170 14.75 2.94 4.36
C LEU A 170 16.02 2.10 4.44
N ASP A 171 16.32 1.55 5.62
CA ASP A 171 17.50 0.69 5.82
C ASP A 171 17.44 -0.54 4.91
N GLU A 172 16.26 -1.14 4.75
CA GLU A 172 16.03 -2.24 3.83
C GLU A 172 16.28 -1.83 2.37
N LEU A 173 15.74 -0.69 1.93
CA LEU A 173 15.96 -0.18 0.57
C LEU A 173 17.43 0.16 0.32
N ASP A 174 18.09 0.84 1.26
CA ASP A 174 19.49 1.19 1.14
C ASP A 174 20.38 -0.06 1.13
N GLY A 175 20.08 -1.08 1.94
CA GLY A 175 20.74 -2.38 1.88
C GLY A 175 20.53 -3.08 0.53
N PHE A 176 19.30 -3.09 0.02
CA PHE A 176 18.94 -3.71 -1.26
C PHE A 176 19.70 -3.08 -2.44
N PHE A 177 19.72 -1.74 -2.53
CA PHE A 177 20.37 -1.05 -3.64
C PHE A 177 21.88 -0.91 -3.50
N SER A 178 22.42 -0.87 -2.27
CA SER A 178 23.87 -0.89 -2.05
C SER A 178 24.48 -2.26 -2.34
N GLY A 179 23.73 -3.34 -2.08
CA GLY A 179 24.14 -4.71 -2.41
C GLY A 179 24.14 -5.00 -3.91
N SER A 180 23.23 -4.37 -4.68
CA SER A 180 23.15 -4.53 -6.14
C SER A 180 24.39 -4.03 -6.90
N MET A 181 25.23 -3.16 -6.31
CA MET A 181 26.49 -2.76 -6.92
C MET A 181 27.58 -3.84 -6.85
N ASN A 182 27.37 -4.90 -6.06
CA ASN A 182 28.42 -5.87 -5.71
C ASN A 182 27.95 -7.34 -5.74
N THR A 183 27.15 -7.82 -6.71
CA THR A 183 27.15 -9.27 -7.07
C THR A 183 26.26 -9.63 -8.28
N ASN A 184 26.89 -10.30 -9.25
CA ASN A 184 26.22 -11.17 -10.23
C ASN A 184 25.81 -12.48 -9.54
N ALA A 185 24.51 -12.75 -9.33
CA ALA A 185 23.96 -14.12 -9.22
C ALA A 185 22.41 -14.12 -9.33
N PRO A 186 21.80 -15.14 -9.95
CA PRO A 186 20.36 -15.17 -10.23
C PRO A 186 19.58 -15.84 -9.10
N SER A 187 18.57 -15.15 -8.55
CA SER A 187 17.61 -15.76 -7.61
C SER A 187 16.32 -16.17 -8.31
N SER A 188 16.27 -17.45 -8.65
CA SER A 188 15.05 -18.22 -8.85
C SER A 188 14.59 -18.76 -7.49
N MET A 189 13.41 -18.37 -7.02
CA MET A 189 12.57 -19.20 -6.13
C MET A 189 11.18 -18.57 -5.96
N TYR A 190 10.19 -19.09 -6.68
CA TYR A 190 8.77 -18.94 -6.33
C TYR A 190 8.27 -20.26 -5.73
N PRO A 191 7.52 -20.26 -4.63
CA PRO A 191 6.64 -21.38 -4.30
C PRO A 191 5.26 -21.20 -4.96
N ARG A 192 4.74 -22.33 -5.39
CA ARG A 192 3.55 -22.54 -6.22
C ARG A 192 2.27 -22.71 -5.40
N GLU A 193 1.20 -22.12 -5.94
CA GLU A 193 -0.25 -22.34 -5.86
C GLU A 193 -0.88 -23.26 -4.79
N GLY A 194 -1.94 -22.73 -4.16
CA GLY A 194 -3.08 -23.48 -3.64
C GLY A 194 -4.38 -22.93 -4.23
N SER A 195 -5.00 -23.68 -5.13
CA SER A 195 -6.23 -23.36 -5.87
C SER A 195 -7.49 -23.46 -4.99
N MET A 196 -8.25 -22.37 -4.85
CA MET A 196 -9.69 -22.41 -4.57
C MET A 196 -10.32 -21.04 -4.80
N GLY A 197 -11.11 -20.85 -5.87
CA GLY A 197 -11.62 -19.52 -6.20
C GLY A 197 -12.76 -19.41 -7.21
N TRP A 198 -13.76 -20.31 -7.18
CA TRP A 198 -14.91 -20.23 -8.10
C TRP A 198 -16.27 -19.96 -7.44
N ARG A 199 -16.33 -19.28 -6.27
CA ARG A 199 -17.62 -18.93 -5.63
C ARG A 199 -17.86 -17.44 -5.34
N PHE A 200 -16.96 -16.54 -5.71
CA PHE A 200 -16.98 -15.16 -5.20
C PHE A 200 -17.43 -14.05 -6.18
N LEU A 201 -17.60 -14.35 -7.48
CA LEU A 201 -17.87 -13.35 -8.51
C LEU A 201 -19.26 -12.69 -8.39
N GLY A 202 -20.22 -13.32 -7.71
CA GLY A 202 -21.60 -12.80 -7.61
C GLY A 202 -21.79 -11.56 -6.71
N ARG A 203 -20.87 -11.28 -5.78
CA ARG A 203 -21.05 -10.20 -4.78
C ARG A 203 -20.45 -8.86 -5.17
N ILE A 204 -19.50 -8.82 -6.12
CA ILE A 204 -18.81 -7.59 -6.53
C ILE A 204 -19.71 -6.71 -7.40
N TYR A 205 -20.57 -7.31 -8.22
CA TYR A 205 -21.49 -6.58 -9.10
C TYR A 205 -22.54 -5.72 -8.37
N GLN A 206 -22.82 -6.00 -7.10
CA GLN A 206 -23.86 -5.28 -6.35
C GLN A 206 -23.37 -3.94 -5.78
N TYR A 207 -22.05 -3.73 -5.65
CA TYR A 207 -21.46 -2.50 -5.09
C TYR A 207 -21.00 -1.49 -6.15
N LEU A 208 -20.85 -1.90 -7.40
CA LEU A 208 -20.31 -1.05 -8.49
C LEU A 208 -21.39 -0.25 -9.26
N ARG A 209 -22.65 -0.26 -8.80
CA ARG A 209 -23.77 0.42 -9.47
C ARG A 209 -24.37 1.52 -8.60
N TYR A 210 -23.63 2.62 -8.41
CA TYR A 210 -24.21 3.91 -8.04
C TYR A 210 -23.74 4.98 -9.03
N PRO A 211 -24.63 5.56 -9.86
CA PRO A 211 -24.28 6.66 -10.73
C PRO A 211 -24.17 7.98 -9.97
N ARG A 212 -23.04 8.66 -10.21
CA ARG A 212 -22.71 10.06 -9.92
C ARG A 212 -23.93 10.99 -10.17
N ARG A 213 -24.54 11.56 -9.12
CA ARG A 213 -25.41 12.75 -9.29
C ARG A 213 -24.50 13.94 -9.55
N ARG A 214 -24.63 14.54 -10.74
CA ARG A 214 -24.10 15.86 -11.09
C ARG A 214 -24.72 16.91 -10.17
N GLU A 215 -23.91 17.60 -9.38
CA GLU A 215 -24.23 18.97 -9.00
C GLU A 215 -24.11 19.82 -10.26
N LYS A 216 -25.23 20.42 -10.68
CA LYS A 216 -25.19 21.64 -11.48
C LYS A 216 -25.43 22.79 -10.51
N VAL A 217 -24.35 23.51 -10.20
CA VAL A 217 -24.45 24.89 -9.74
C VAL A 217 -24.16 25.73 -10.98
N GLU A 218 -25.18 26.39 -11.51
CA GLU A 218 -25.01 27.60 -12.31
C GLU A 218 -25.88 28.68 -11.66
N VAL A 219 -25.19 29.70 -11.14
CA VAL A 219 -25.75 30.96 -10.67
C VAL A 219 -25.26 32.04 -11.62
N GLN A 220 -26.09 33.08 -11.76
CA GLN A 220 -25.88 34.42 -12.34
C GLN A 220 -26.30 34.53 -13.81
N VAL A 221 -27.14 35.50 -14.21
CA VAL A 221 -27.33 36.89 -13.75
C VAL A 221 -28.81 37.25 -13.65
#